data_AF-A0A0P7CU73-F1
#
_entry.id   AF-A0A0P7CU73-F1
#
_cell.length_a   1.000
_cell.length_b   1.000
_cell.length_c   1.000
_cell.angle_alpha   90.00
_cell.angle_beta   90.00
_cell.angle_gamma   90.00
#
_symmetry.space_group_name_H-M   'P 1'
#
loop_
_entity.id
_entity.type
_entity.pdbx_description
1 polymer ?
#
loop_
_entity_poly.entity_id
_entity_poly.type
_entity_poly.pdbx_seq_one_letter_code
_entity_poly.pdbx_strand_id
1 'polypeptide(L)'
;MGQPVQVQVPGMADRHESVPTLGAALDDAGRCRGGRSLSPLEASLELLDFTDGLSTALTVEDVARVAFGTVTRLGVTFAGMVLFEEDGDLGPRGGPPGAPLRTRVITWPRPPAVDRAWAAPGSWGPAVATQVMQTGRARFDTSAARYLRDFPDRAEVFAELGIEACASLPVVADGGDGPLGVLLLAWPEPRQFGPDCQAFLRAMASAYGRAIGRARRYERQMCTVETLQRAILPQQLPVVPGVQLTARYLPAGRDVGLGGDWYDATVLPDGTLALAVGDVGGHGLRATALMAELSHSARAYALHGLSPAAITTQLSANLAGSGSEILATAVIAQLDPATGRFSWSCAGHPPPLHLAGEGGRPRYLPEVHGPMLGVLSDHRYGQSGLRLAGPGLLLYTDGLVERRDVSISQRLEALAASAARVAGRDSSGRVPSGRKPSGRVPSEPALDRADIAAAAASTDLDQLCDALLAEIAGPGEREDDVCVLGVTLT
;
A
#
# COMPACT_ATOMS: atom_id res chain seq x y z
N MET A 1 -21.34 4.48 16.65
CA MET A 1 -21.77 4.97 15.33
C MET A 1 -20.55 4.95 14.43
N GLY A 2 -20.45 4.00 13.50
CA GLY A 2 -19.39 4.04 12.51
C GLY A 2 -19.76 5.09 11.47
N GLN A 3 -18.97 6.17 11.36
CA GLN A 3 -19.11 7.08 10.23
C GLN A 3 -18.78 6.32 8.93
N PRO A 4 -19.47 6.58 7.81
CA PRO A 4 -19.13 5.96 6.54
C PRO A 4 -17.69 6.33 6.16
N VAL A 5 -16.91 5.36 5.70
CA VAL A 5 -15.59 5.63 5.14
C VAL A 5 -15.82 6.31 3.78
N GLN A 6 -15.51 7.60 3.72
CA GLN A 6 -15.69 8.43 2.54
C GLN A 6 -14.36 8.51 1.79
N VAL A 7 -14.32 7.95 0.59
CA VAL A 7 -13.13 7.98 -0.27
C VAL A 7 -13.44 8.78 -1.54
N GLN A 8 -12.61 9.79 -1.83
CA GLN A 8 -12.61 10.50 -3.10
C GLN A 8 -11.64 9.80 -4.05
N VAL A 9 -12.07 9.50 -5.28
CA VAL A 9 -11.16 8.97 -6.32
C VAL A 9 -10.25 10.11 -6.78
N PRO A 10 -8.91 10.01 -6.62
CA PRO A 10 -7.98 11.03 -7.12
C PRO A 10 -7.98 11.09 -8.66
N GLY A 11 -7.77 12.28 -9.24
CA GLY A 11 -7.43 12.42 -10.66
C GLY A 11 -8.58 12.73 -11.65
N MET A 12 -9.82 12.92 -11.19
CA MET A 12 -10.94 13.30 -12.07
C MET A 12 -11.21 14.82 -12.09
N ALA A 13 -10.45 15.62 -11.35
CA ALA A 13 -10.64 17.07 -11.21
C ALA A 13 -10.11 17.92 -12.39
N ASP A 14 -9.26 17.37 -13.26
CA ASP A 14 -8.50 18.19 -14.23
C ASP A 14 -8.65 17.81 -15.72
N ARG A 15 -9.62 16.96 -16.10
CA ARG A 15 -9.88 16.70 -17.53
C ARG A 15 -11.18 17.36 -18.00
N HIS A 16 -11.13 18.68 -18.11
CA HIS A 16 -11.88 19.42 -19.13
C HIS A 16 -11.23 19.23 -20.51
N GLU A 17 -10.92 17.99 -20.91
CA GLU A 17 -10.62 17.70 -22.31
C GLU A 17 -11.96 17.40 -22.99
N SER A 18 -12.28 18.18 -24.01
CA SER A 18 -13.46 18.09 -24.85
C SER A 18 -13.55 16.72 -25.54
N VAL A 19 -14.01 15.71 -24.82
CA VAL A 19 -14.45 14.43 -25.39
C VAL A 19 -15.76 14.73 -26.13
N PRO A 20 -15.91 14.34 -27.41
CA PRO A 20 -17.13 14.62 -28.15
C PRO A 20 -18.30 13.94 -27.46
N THR A 21 -19.14 14.74 -26.81
CA THR A 21 -20.46 14.34 -26.33
C THR A 21 -21.21 13.74 -27.51
N LEU A 22 -21.84 12.58 -27.31
CA LEU A 22 -22.71 11.91 -28.29
C LEU A 22 -24.05 12.66 -28.50
N GLY A 23 -24.03 13.99 -28.43
CA GLY A 23 -25.19 14.88 -28.33
C GLY A 23 -25.18 16.11 -29.24
N ALA A 24 -24.33 16.18 -30.28
CA ALA A 24 -24.33 17.33 -31.18
C ALA A 24 -24.66 16.97 -32.63
N ALA A 25 -25.94 17.14 -33.00
CA ALA A 25 -26.37 17.42 -34.37
C ALA A 25 -27.69 18.22 -34.32
N LEU A 26 -27.59 19.54 -34.49
CA LEU A 26 -28.73 20.44 -34.74
C LEU A 26 -29.14 20.34 -36.22
N ASP A 27 -30.44 20.41 -36.53
CA ASP A 27 -30.91 20.66 -37.91
C ASP A 27 -31.21 22.15 -38.15
N ASP A 28 -31.24 22.56 -39.42
CA ASP A 28 -31.47 23.94 -39.89
C ASP A 28 -32.85 24.53 -39.49
N ALA A 29 -33.68 23.79 -38.74
CA ALA A 29 -34.96 24.26 -38.22
C ALA A 29 -34.95 24.50 -36.70
N GLY A 30 -33.80 24.37 -36.01
CA GLY A 30 -33.65 24.78 -34.61
C GLY A 30 -34.53 24.00 -33.63
N ARG A 31 -34.81 22.72 -33.88
CA ARG A 31 -35.55 21.84 -32.95
C ARG A 31 -34.64 20.79 -32.32
N CYS A 32 -34.44 20.86 -31.00
CA CYS A 32 -33.88 19.75 -30.22
C CYS A 32 -34.95 18.66 -30.04
N ARG A 33 -34.75 17.47 -30.64
CA ARG A 33 -35.50 16.26 -30.27
C ARG A 33 -34.85 15.61 -29.06
N GLY A 34 -35.62 15.44 -27.99
CA GLY A 34 -35.21 14.72 -26.79
C GLY A 34 -34.80 13.27 -27.07
N GLY A 35 -33.89 12.78 -26.22
CA GLY A 35 -33.68 11.36 -25.94
C GLY A 35 -33.45 10.46 -27.15
N ARG A 36 -32.27 10.52 -27.77
CA ARG A 36 -31.83 9.43 -28.65
C ARG A 36 -31.60 8.18 -27.78
N SER A 37 -32.42 7.13 -27.97
CA SER A 37 -32.14 5.81 -27.40
C SER A 37 -30.90 5.25 -28.11
N LEU A 38 -29.96 4.69 -27.34
CA LEU A 38 -28.87 3.91 -27.92
C LEU A 38 -29.48 2.81 -28.80
N SER A 39 -28.95 2.63 -30.01
CA SER A 39 -29.29 1.46 -30.80
C SER A 39 -28.78 0.19 -30.10
N PRO A 40 -29.36 -0.99 -30.38
CA PRO A 40 -28.88 -2.24 -29.80
C PRO A 40 -27.39 -2.51 -30.05
N LEU A 41 -26.87 -2.08 -31.20
CA LEU A 41 -25.46 -2.21 -31.56
C LEU A 41 -24.57 -1.27 -30.73
N GLU A 42 -24.94 0.00 -30.59
CA GLU A 42 -24.20 0.97 -29.76
C GLU A 42 -24.21 0.55 -28.29
N ALA A 43 -25.36 0.07 -27.78
CA ALA A 43 -25.47 -0.49 -26.44
C ALA A 43 -24.56 -1.72 -26.26
N SER A 44 -24.43 -2.57 -27.28
CA SER A 44 -23.55 -3.75 -27.23
C SER A 44 -22.07 -3.38 -27.27
N LEU A 45 -21.67 -2.42 -28.11
CA LEU A 45 -20.29 -1.93 -28.19
C LEU A 45 -19.85 -1.24 -26.90
N GLU A 46 -20.71 -0.38 -26.33
CA GLU A 46 -20.44 0.25 -25.04
C GLU A 46 -20.31 -0.77 -23.91
N LEU A 47 -21.10 -1.86 -23.93
CA LEU A 47 -20.96 -2.94 -22.95
C LEU A 47 -19.63 -3.70 -23.09
N LEU A 48 -19.12 -3.88 -24.32
CA LEU A 48 -17.84 -4.57 -24.57
C LEU A 48 -16.65 -3.76 -24.05
N ASP A 49 -16.51 -2.51 -24.48
CA ASP A 49 -15.43 -1.60 -24.04
C ASP A 49 -15.43 -1.45 -22.50
N PHE A 50 -16.63 -1.41 -21.94
CA PHE A 50 -16.85 -1.39 -20.51
C PHE A 50 -16.38 -2.67 -19.81
N THR A 51 -16.74 -3.85 -20.32
CA THR A 51 -16.32 -5.12 -19.71
C THR A 51 -14.81 -5.32 -19.77
N ASP A 52 -14.16 -4.81 -20.82
CA ASP A 52 -12.70 -4.82 -20.95
C ASP A 52 -12.04 -3.93 -19.88
N GLY A 53 -12.51 -2.70 -19.71
CA GLY A 53 -12.03 -1.81 -18.64
C GLY A 53 -12.26 -2.37 -17.23
N LEU A 54 -13.34 -3.13 -17.02
CA LEU A 54 -13.56 -3.83 -15.76
C LEU A 54 -12.62 -5.02 -15.56
N SER A 55 -12.09 -5.64 -16.61
CA SER A 55 -11.25 -6.84 -16.47
C SER A 55 -9.97 -6.57 -15.69
N THR A 56 -9.43 -5.34 -15.80
CA THR A 56 -8.18 -4.89 -15.16
C THR A 56 -8.37 -4.23 -13.79
N ALA A 57 -9.61 -4.00 -13.36
CA ALA A 57 -9.90 -3.36 -12.08
C ALA A 57 -9.72 -4.35 -10.91
N LEU A 58 -8.82 -4.02 -9.98
CA LEU A 58 -8.47 -4.85 -8.82
C LEU A 58 -9.15 -4.38 -7.52
N THR A 59 -9.34 -3.08 -7.35
CA THR A 59 -9.99 -2.49 -6.17
C THR A 59 -11.39 -1.98 -6.47
N VAL A 60 -12.18 -1.76 -5.41
CA VAL A 60 -13.51 -1.15 -5.54
C VAL A 60 -13.41 0.27 -6.14
N GLU A 61 -12.38 1.05 -5.80
CA GLU A 61 -12.14 2.36 -6.41
C GLU A 61 -11.82 2.28 -7.90
N ASP A 62 -11.05 1.28 -8.33
CA ASP A 62 -10.75 1.09 -9.75
C ASP A 62 -12.03 0.77 -10.52
N VAL A 63 -12.88 -0.11 -9.97
CA VAL A 63 -14.18 -0.40 -10.55
C VAL A 63 -15.05 0.85 -10.61
N ALA A 64 -15.09 1.66 -9.56
CA ALA A 64 -15.85 2.92 -9.54
C ALA A 64 -15.29 3.95 -10.54
N ARG A 65 -13.97 4.02 -10.71
CA ARG A 65 -13.32 4.91 -11.69
C ARG A 65 -13.70 4.54 -13.11
N VAL A 66 -13.62 3.25 -13.46
CA VAL A 66 -14.09 2.72 -14.75
C VAL A 66 -15.58 2.98 -14.91
N ALA A 67 -16.38 2.75 -13.86
CA ALA A 67 -17.81 2.99 -13.89
C ALA A 67 -18.14 4.44 -14.24
N PHE A 68 -17.56 5.39 -13.51
CA PHE A 68 -17.81 6.82 -13.68
C PHE A 68 -17.35 7.33 -15.03
N GLY A 69 -16.18 6.88 -15.52
CA GLY A 69 -15.69 7.22 -16.86
C GLY A 69 -16.58 6.73 -17.99
N THR A 70 -17.31 5.63 -17.80
CA THR A 70 -18.28 5.13 -18.79
C THR A 70 -19.60 5.88 -18.73
N VAL A 71 -20.14 6.12 -17.54
CA VAL A 71 -21.48 6.73 -17.42
C VAL A 71 -21.49 8.21 -17.77
N THR A 72 -20.36 8.93 -17.71
CA THR A 72 -20.25 10.29 -18.24
C THR A 72 -20.62 10.37 -19.73
N ARG A 73 -20.29 9.35 -20.53
CA ARG A 73 -20.67 9.27 -21.95
C ARG A 73 -22.18 9.13 -22.16
N LEU A 74 -22.93 8.71 -21.13
CA LEU A 74 -24.39 8.61 -21.14
C LEU A 74 -25.09 9.93 -20.78
N GLY A 75 -24.34 11.03 -20.61
CA GLY A 75 -24.88 12.35 -20.26
C GLY A 75 -25.36 12.46 -18.82
N VAL A 76 -24.83 11.63 -17.90
CA VAL A 76 -25.16 11.74 -16.48
C VAL A 76 -24.52 13.00 -15.90
N THR A 77 -25.27 13.71 -15.06
CA THR A 77 -24.75 14.83 -14.25
C THR A 77 -24.23 14.35 -12.89
N PHE A 78 -24.69 13.16 -12.45
CA PHE A 78 -24.22 12.53 -11.24
C PHE A 78 -24.26 11.00 -11.34
N ALA A 79 -23.22 10.37 -10.80
CA ALA A 79 -23.09 8.94 -10.62
C ALA A 79 -22.67 8.64 -9.17
N GLY A 80 -23.26 7.62 -8.57
CA GLY A 80 -22.95 7.20 -7.21
C GLY A 80 -22.96 5.70 -7.08
N MET A 81 -22.08 5.17 -6.26
CA MET A 81 -22.00 3.78 -5.89
C MET A 81 -22.03 3.69 -4.37
N VAL A 82 -23.07 3.05 -3.86
CA VAL A 82 -23.29 2.83 -2.43
C VAL A 82 -23.13 1.34 -2.18
N LEU A 83 -22.03 0.94 -1.56
CA LEU A 83 -21.73 -0.45 -1.28
C LEU A 83 -21.85 -0.71 0.21
N PHE A 84 -22.52 -1.80 0.57
CA PHE A 84 -22.73 -2.17 1.96
C PHE A 84 -21.69 -3.21 2.34
N GLU A 85 -20.88 -2.92 3.35
CA GLU A 85 -19.86 -3.86 3.85
C GLU A 85 -20.54 -4.97 4.65
N GLU A 86 -20.01 -6.19 4.52
CA GLU A 86 -20.43 -7.32 5.36
C GLU A 86 -19.63 -7.24 6.67
N ASP A 87 -20.29 -6.91 7.77
CA ASP A 87 -19.70 -7.01 9.10
C ASP A 87 -19.76 -8.47 9.59
N GLY A 88 -18.74 -9.27 9.26
CA GLY A 88 -18.59 -10.65 9.78
C GLY A 88 -19.79 -11.57 9.49
N ASP A 89 -19.87 -12.70 10.21
CA ASP A 89 -20.82 -13.83 10.03
C ASP A 89 -22.33 -13.48 10.01
N LEU A 90 -22.69 -12.21 10.20
CA LEU A 90 -24.05 -11.72 10.05
C LEU A 90 -24.11 -10.93 8.75
N GLY A 91 -24.56 -11.58 7.67
CA GLY A 91 -24.85 -10.90 6.41
C GLY A 91 -25.77 -9.69 6.61
N PRO A 92 -26.00 -8.86 5.58
CA PRO A 92 -26.73 -7.58 5.67
C PRO A 92 -28.17 -7.66 6.20
N ARG A 93 -28.67 -8.87 6.48
CA ARG A 93 -29.98 -9.19 7.05
C ARG A 93 -29.94 -9.81 8.46
N GLY A 94 -28.76 -10.10 9.01
CA GLY A 94 -28.57 -10.86 10.26
C GLY A 94 -28.32 -10.00 11.52
N GLY A 95 -28.04 -8.70 11.37
CA GLY A 95 -27.87 -7.81 12.51
C GLY A 95 -29.19 -7.47 13.21
N PRO A 96 -29.18 -7.16 14.52
CA PRO A 96 -30.38 -6.66 15.21
C PRO A 96 -30.90 -5.39 14.51
N PRO A 97 -32.23 -5.18 14.47
CA PRO A 97 -32.81 -3.97 13.90
C PRO A 97 -32.16 -2.72 14.52
N GLY A 98 -31.45 -1.92 13.72
CA GLY A 98 -30.77 -0.71 14.18
C GLY A 98 -29.25 -0.82 14.39
N ALA A 99 -28.61 -1.96 14.10
CA ALA A 99 -27.15 -2.02 14.01
C ALA A 99 -26.65 -1.16 12.81
N PRO A 100 -25.62 -0.31 12.98
CA PRO A 100 -25.13 0.53 11.89
C PRO A 100 -24.44 -0.33 10.83
N LEU A 101 -25.03 -0.41 9.62
CA LEU A 101 -24.35 -1.00 8.47
C LEU A 101 -23.21 -0.09 8.03
N ARG A 102 -21.99 -0.63 7.93
CA ARG A 102 -20.88 0.08 7.28
C ARG A 102 -21.17 0.21 5.78
N THR A 103 -21.16 1.45 5.28
CA THR A 103 -21.37 1.74 3.87
C THR A 103 -20.18 2.49 3.29
N ARG A 104 -19.69 2.03 2.14
CA ARG A 104 -18.70 2.71 1.30
C ARG A 104 -19.43 3.47 0.21
N VAL A 105 -19.26 4.79 0.20
CA VAL A 105 -19.98 5.70 -0.70
C VAL A 105 -18.99 6.41 -1.60
N ILE A 106 -19.06 6.10 -2.89
CA ILE A 106 -18.20 6.66 -3.94
C ILE A 106 -19.10 7.41 -4.92
N THR A 107 -18.81 8.67 -5.23
CA THR A 107 -19.67 9.50 -6.09
C THR A 107 -18.86 10.40 -7.01
N TRP A 108 -19.47 10.79 -8.12
CA TRP A 108 -18.98 11.79 -9.06
C TRP A 108 -20.14 12.60 -9.67
N PRO A 109 -20.11 13.95 -9.65
CA PRO A 109 -19.27 14.77 -8.79
C PRO A 109 -19.61 14.56 -7.30
N ARG A 110 -18.80 15.09 -6.39
CA ARG A 110 -19.03 14.99 -4.93
C ARG A 110 -19.29 16.38 -4.33
N PRO A 111 -20.50 16.94 -4.50
CA PRO A 111 -20.84 18.24 -3.93
C PRO A 111 -21.07 18.15 -2.40
N PRO A 112 -20.91 19.26 -1.65
CA PRO A 112 -21.16 19.30 -0.21
C PRO A 112 -22.55 18.82 0.22
N ALA A 113 -23.60 19.02 -0.60
CA ALA A 113 -24.94 18.49 -0.31
C ALA A 113 -24.97 16.95 -0.24
N VAL A 114 -24.14 16.25 -1.02
CA VAL A 114 -24.03 14.80 -0.92
C VAL A 114 -23.47 14.43 0.44
N ASP A 115 -22.39 15.05 0.90
CA ASP A 115 -21.82 14.75 2.23
C ASP A 115 -22.82 15.02 3.36
N ARG A 116 -23.58 16.13 3.31
CA ARG A 116 -24.67 16.41 4.26
C ARG A 116 -25.77 15.36 4.23
N ALA A 117 -26.19 14.97 3.03
CA ALA A 117 -27.21 13.94 2.81
C ALA A 117 -26.81 12.56 3.38
N TRP A 118 -25.51 12.28 3.49
CA TRP A 118 -24.96 11.05 4.07
C TRP A 118 -24.58 11.16 5.55
N ALA A 119 -24.43 12.37 6.10
CA ALA A 119 -24.09 12.61 7.50
C ALA A 119 -25.32 12.65 8.45
N ALA A 120 -26.54 12.64 7.91
CA ALA A 120 -27.77 12.73 8.68
C ALA A 120 -28.00 11.48 9.59
N PRO A 121 -28.23 11.65 10.90
CA PRO A 121 -28.50 10.53 11.81
C PRO A 121 -29.74 9.73 11.40
N GLY A 122 -29.61 8.40 11.29
CA GLY A 122 -30.72 7.49 10.98
C GLY A 122 -30.94 7.18 9.50
N SER A 123 -30.15 7.75 8.58
CA SER A 123 -30.24 7.38 7.16
C SER A 123 -29.36 6.17 6.86
N TRP A 124 -29.98 5.06 6.46
CA TRP A 124 -29.36 3.87 5.84
C TRP A 124 -28.87 4.19 4.40
N GLY A 125 -28.25 5.36 4.23
CA GLY A 125 -28.13 6.07 2.95
C GLY A 125 -29.43 6.76 2.50
N PRO A 126 -29.46 7.37 1.30
CA PRO A 126 -30.68 7.90 0.68
C PRO A 126 -31.76 6.82 0.69
N ALA A 127 -32.99 7.17 1.05
CA ALA A 127 -34.07 6.20 1.26
C ALA A 127 -34.35 5.32 0.01
N VAL A 128 -34.04 5.82 -1.20
CA VAL A 128 -34.06 5.01 -2.42
C VAL A 128 -33.02 3.88 -2.42
N ALA A 129 -31.81 4.11 -1.92
CA ALA A 129 -30.76 3.11 -1.86
C ALA A 129 -31.15 1.99 -0.90
N THR A 130 -31.74 2.35 0.25
CA THR A 130 -32.31 1.39 1.19
C THR A 130 -33.44 0.57 0.55
N GLN A 131 -34.36 1.22 -0.17
CA GLN A 131 -35.46 0.54 -0.85
C GLN A 131 -34.97 -0.45 -1.93
N VAL A 132 -34.04 -0.02 -2.78
CA VAL A 132 -33.46 -0.87 -3.85
C VAL A 132 -32.69 -2.03 -3.23
N MET A 133 -31.96 -1.80 -2.15
CA MET A 133 -31.23 -2.83 -1.42
C MET A 133 -32.18 -3.89 -0.83
N GLN A 134 -33.25 -3.48 -0.16
CA GLN A 134 -34.21 -4.39 0.47
C GLN A 134 -34.99 -5.21 -0.56
N THR A 135 -35.40 -4.58 -1.65
CA THR A 135 -36.27 -5.19 -2.66
C THR A 135 -35.52 -5.93 -3.76
N GLY A 136 -34.24 -5.60 -3.99
CA GLY A 136 -33.47 -6.07 -5.14
C GLY A 136 -34.04 -5.57 -6.48
N ARG A 137 -34.92 -4.55 -6.50
CA ARG A 137 -35.60 -4.06 -7.69
C ARG A 137 -35.07 -2.69 -8.09
N ALA A 138 -34.69 -2.54 -9.36
CA ALA A 138 -34.31 -1.26 -9.91
C ALA A 138 -35.49 -0.27 -9.92
N ARG A 139 -35.21 1.00 -9.62
CA ARG A 139 -36.16 2.11 -9.66
C ARG A 139 -35.73 3.13 -10.71
N PHE A 140 -36.70 3.61 -11.48
CA PHE A 140 -36.49 4.59 -12.55
C PHE A 140 -37.48 5.74 -12.35
N ASP A 141 -36.98 6.94 -12.09
CA ASP A 141 -37.77 8.15 -11.90
C ASP A 141 -37.52 9.10 -13.07
N THR A 142 -38.59 9.36 -13.84
CA THR A 142 -38.55 10.12 -15.10
C THR A 142 -38.50 11.63 -14.91
N SER A 143 -38.75 12.12 -13.69
CA SER A 143 -38.74 13.55 -13.31
C SER A 143 -38.27 13.71 -11.86
N ALA A 144 -37.67 14.87 -11.51
CA ALA A 144 -37.33 15.21 -10.12
C ALA A 144 -38.55 15.13 -9.20
N ALA A 145 -39.68 15.69 -9.65
CA ALA A 145 -40.94 15.71 -8.91
C ALA A 145 -41.46 14.31 -8.57
N ARG A 146 -41.17 13.30 -9.41
CA ARG A 146 -41.57 11.92 -9.14
C ARG A 146 -40.73 11.30 -8.01
N TYR A 147 -39.43 11.53 -8.01
CA TYR A 147 -38.53 11.05 -6.96
C TYR A 147 -38.83 11.76 -5.62
N LEU A 148 -38.89 13.08 -5.64
CA LEU A 148 -39.04 13.92 -4.44
C LEU A 148 -40.40 13.78 -3.76
N ARG A 149 -41.42 13.22 -4.44
CA ARG A 149 -42.70 12.85 -3.82
C ARG A 149 -42.52 11.82 -2.70
N ASP A 150 -41.65 10.86 -2.92
CA ASP A 150 -41.39 9.77 -1.97
C ASP A 150 -40.23 10.12 -1.02
N PHE A 151 -39.29 10.95 -1.48
CA PHE A 151 -38.04 11.28 -0.77
C PHE A 151 -37.78 12.81 -0.74
N PRO A 152 -38.62 13.59 -0.02
CA PRO A 152 -38.54 15.06 -0.02
C PRO A 152 -37.27 15.60 0.63
N ASP A 153 -36.63 14.81 1.51
CA ASP A 153 -35.36 15.10 2.17
C ASP A 153 -34.17 15.22 1.20
N ARG A 154 -34.35 14.84 -0.08
CA ARG A 154 -33.32 14.93 -1.12
C ARG A 154 -33.43 16.15 -2.01
N ALA A 155 -34.37 17.06 -1.74
CA ALA A 155 -34.59 18.26 -2.55
C ALA A 155 -33.33 19.13 -2.69
N GLU A 156 -32.55 19.28 -1.63
CA GLU A 156 -31.29 20.05 -1.65
C GLU A 156 -30.27 19.44 -2.64
N VAL A 157 -30.07 18.12 -2.58
CA VAL A 157 -29.16 17.40 -3.48
C VAL A 157 -29.62 17.50 -4.94
N PHE A 158 -30.93 17.36 -5.18
CA PHE A 158 -31.51 17.46 -6.52
C PHE A 158 -31.35 18.88 -7.09
N ALA A 159 -31.54 19.91 -6.28
CA ALA A 159 -31.37 21.30 -6.70
C ALA A 159 -29.89 21.64 -6.98
N GLU A 160 -28.96 21.26 -6.10
CA GLU A 160 -27.53 21.56 -6.27
C GLU A 160 -26.92 20.85 -7.49
N LEU A 161 -27.34 19.61 -7.76
CA LEU A 161 -26.87 18.81 -8.90
C LEU A 161 -27.72 18.99 -10.18
N GLY A 162 -28.79 19.78 -10.13
CA GLY A 162 -29.70 19.97 -11.26
C GLY A 162 -30.32 18.68 -11.78
N ILE A 163 -30.69 17.75 -10.89
CA ILE A 163 -31.19 16.42 -11.28
C ILE A 163 -32.66 16.51 -11.69
N GLU A 164 -32.97 16.09 -12.91
CA GLU A 164 -34.34 15.98 -13.42
C GLU A 164 -34.77 14.54 -13.72
N ALA A 165 -33.87 13.57 -13.81
CA ALA A 165 -34.26 12.16 -13.89
C ALA A 165 -33.18 11.29 -13.23
N CYS A 166 -33.56 10.13 -12.69
CA CYS A 166 -32.60 9.22 -12.08
C CYS A 166 -32.97 7.75 -12.20
N ALA A 167 -31.95 6.90 -12.21
CA ALA A 167 -32.05 5.46 -12.14
C ALA A 167 -31.26 4.96 -10.92
N SER A 168 -31.90 4.12 -10.10
CA SER A 168 -31.29 3.47 -8.94
C SER A 168 -31.32 1.96 -9.17
N LEU A 169 -30.16 1.34 -9.34
CA LEU A 169 -30.02 -0.05 -9.76
C LEU A 169 -29.32 -0.89 -8.69
N PRO A 170 -29.82 -2.10 -8.38
CA PRO A 170 -29.11 -2.98 -7.47
C PRO A 170 -27.82 -3.47 -8.14
N VAL A 171 -26.73 -3.44 -7.37
CA VAL A 171 -25.44 -3.99 -7.75
C VAL A 171 -25.37 -5.39 -7.18
N VAL A 172 -25.42 -6.41 -8.02
CA VAL A 172 -25.52 -7.82 -7.59
C VAL A 172 -24.32 -8.60 -8.11
N ALA A 173 -23.65 -9.35 -7.25
CA ALA A 173 -22.64 -10.33 -7.66
C ALA A 173 -23.29 -11.69 -7.91
N ASP A 174 -22.66 -12.49 -8.77
CA ASP A 174 -23.12 -13.85 -9.05
C ASP A 174 -23.05 -14.71 -7.78
N GLY A 175 -24.13 -15.46 -7.49
CA GLY A 175 -24.17 -16.43 -6.38
C GLY A 175 -24.39 -15.85 -4.98
N GLY A 176 -24.68 -14.55 -4.83
CA GLY A 176 -25.00 -13.93 -3.53
C GLY A 176 -26.49 -13.91 -3.17
N ASP A 177 -26.81 -13.85 -1.87
CA ASP A 177 -28.19 -13.81 -1.32
C ASP A 177 -28.89 -12.43 -1.44
N GLY A 178 -28.25 -11.45 -2.10
CA GLY A 178 -28.78 -10.11 -2.29
C GLY A 178 -27.81 -9.13 -2.97
N PRO A 179 -28.23 -7.87 -3.18
CA PRO A 179 -27.36 -6.84 -3.74
C PRO A 179 -26.19 -6.51 -2.81
N LEU A 180 -25.00 -6.31 -3.38
CA LEU A 180 -23.82 -5.75 -2.71
C LEU A 180 -23.96 -4.24 -2.47
N GLY A 181 -24.79 -3.59 -3.28
CA GLY A 181 -24.96 -2.14 -3.24
C GLY A 181 -26.01 -1.61 -4.19
N VAL A 182 -25.96 -0.29 -4.39
CA VAL A 182 -26.81 0.45 -5.32
C VAL A 182 -25.96 1.36 -6.19
N LEU A 183 -26.20 1.30 -7.50
CA LEU A 183 -25.70 2.26 -8.48
C LEU A 183 -26.77 3.33 -8.69
N LEU A 184 -26.40 4.59 -8.48
CA LEU A 184 -27.23 5.76 -8.66
C LEU A 184 -26.73 6.52 -9.90
N LEU A 185 -27.62 6.78 -10.85
CA LEU A 185 -27.32 7.56 -12.05
C LEU A 185 -28.37 8.66 -12.19
N ALA A 186 -27.95 9.88 -12.51
CA ALA A 186 -28.84 11.02 -12.61
C ALA A 186 -28.53 11.89 -13.83
N TRP A 187 -29.57 12.47 -14.42
CA TRP A 187 -29.54 13.28 -15.63
C TRP A 187 -30.14 14.67 -15.38
N PRO A 188 -29.68 15.71 -16.12
CA PRO A 188 -30.14 17.08 -15.95
C PRO A 188 -31.46 17.40 -16.65
N GLU A 189 -31.99 16.46 -17.44
CA GLU A 189 -33.26 16.62 -18.15
C GLU A 189 -34.22 15.45 -17.84
N PRO A 190 -35.55 15.68 -17.87
CA PRO A 190 -36.53 14.61 -17.77
C PRO A 190 -36.30 13.54 -18.84
N ARG A 191 -36.39 12.27 -18.45
CA ARG A 191 -36.03 11.15 -19.32
C ARG A 191 -37.04 10.01 -19.24
N GLN A 192 -37.36 9.43 -20.39
CA GLN A 192 -38.09 8.16 -20.45
C GLN A 192 -37.10 6.98 -20.43
N PHE A 193 -37.40 5.97 -19.61
CA PHE A 193 -36.64 4.73 -19.54
C PHE A 193 -37.44 3.61 -20.21
N GLY A 194 -37.33 3.51 -21.53
CA GLY A 194 -37.92 2.41 -22.30
C GLY A 194 -37.31 1.04 -21.95
N PRO A 195 -37.93 -0.08 -22.37
CA PRO A 195 -37.47 -1.43 -22.01
C PRO A 195 -35.99 -1.69 -22.33
N ASP A 196 -35.53 -1.27 -23.51
CA ASP A 196 -34.13 -1.47 -23.92
C ASP A 196 -33.15 -0.66 -23.09
N CYS A 197 -33.49 0.60 -22.78
CA CYS A 197 -32.68 1.44 -21.89
C CYS A 197 -32.60 0.87 -20.48
N GLN A 198 -33.71 0.36 -19.94
CA GLN A 198 -33.70 -0.31 -18.64
C GLN A 198 -32.89 -1.62 -18.68
N ALA A 199 -32.99 -2.39 -19.75
CA ALA A 199 -32.21 -3.62 -19.92
C ALA A 199 -30.71 -3.33 -19.98
N PHE A 200 -30.29 -2.33 -20.74
CA PHE A 200 -28.91 -1.86 -20.81
C PHE A 200 -28.37 -1.41 -19.45
N LEU A 201 -29.10 -0.53 -18.74
CA LEU A 201 -28.66 -0.05 -17.43
C LEU A 201 -28.56 -1.19 -16.40
N ARG A 202 -29.48 -2.17 -16.44
CA ARG A 202 -29.40 -3.37 -15.59
C ARG A 202 -28.20 -4.24 -15.94
N ALA A 203 -27.92 -4.48 -17.23
CA ALA A 203 -26.76 -5.25 -17.67
C ALA A 203 -25.44 -4.61 -17.18
N MET A 204 -25.37 -3.28 -17.27
CA MET A 204 -24.25 -2.49 -16.77
C MET A 204 -24.11 -2.62 -15.24
N ALA A 205 -25.20 -2.48 -14.49
CA ALA A 205 -25.21 -2.67 -13.03
C ALA A 205 -24.78 -4.08 -12.60
N SER A 206 -25.21 -5.12 -13.33
CA SER A 206 -24.79 -6.51 -13.08
C SER A 206 -23.30 -6.72 -13.35
N ALA A 207 -22.76 -6.13 -14.42
CA ALA A 207 -21.32 -6.22 -14.70
C ALA A 207 -20.47 -5.50 -13.64
N TYR A 208 -20.90 -4.33 -13.16
CA TYR A 208 -20.28 -3.71 -11.99
C TYR A 208 -20.36 -4.60 -10.77
N GLY A 209 -21.51 -5.22 -10.52
CA GLY A 209 -21.69 -6.13 -9.40
C GLY A 209 -20.72 -7.31 -9.41
N ARG A 210 -20.49 -7.93 -10.57
CA ARG A 210 -19.45 -8.96 -10.73
C ARG A 210 -18.05 -8.43 -10.44
N ALA A 211 -17.69 -7.27 -11.00
CA ALA A 211 -16.37 -6.67 -10.78
C ALA A 211 -16.15 -6.25 -9.31
N ILE A 212 -17.16 -5.69 -8.64
CA ILE A 212 -17.12 -5.34 -7.22
C ILE A 212 -17.03 -6.60 -6.35
N GLY A 213 -17.76 -7.66 -6.69
CA GLY A 213 -17.65 -8.95 -6.01
C GLY A 213 -16.23 -9.51 -6.09
N ARG A 214 -15.61 -9.46 -7.28
CA ARG A 214 -14.21 -9.84 -7.48
C ARG A 214 -13.26 -8.96 -6.68
N ALA A 215 -13.40 -7.63 -6.78
CA ALA A 215 -12.56 -6.68 -6.06
C ALA A 215 -12.64 -6.84 -4.54
N ARG A 216 -13.85 -7.02 -3.98
CA ARG A 216 -14.03 -7.29 -2.54
C ARG A 216 -13.38 -8.58 -2.10
N ARG A 217 -13.49 -9.65 -2.90
CA ARG A 217 -12.83 -10.93 -2.60
C ARG A 217 -11.31 -10.75 -2.57
N TYR A 218 -10.78 -10.02 -3.55
CA TYR A 218 -9.36 -9.69 -3.60
C TYR A 218 -8.92 -8.83 -2.40
N GLU A 219 -9.63 -7.75 -2.08
CA GLU A 219 -9.38 -6.91 -0.90
C GLU A 219 -9.39 -7.71 0.42
N ARG A 220 -10.34 -8.65 0.60
CA ARG A 220 -10.39 -9.54 1.77
C ARG A 220 -9.21 -10.50 1.85
N GLN A 221 -8.83 -11.08 0.71
CA GLN A 221 -7.66 -11.95 0.63
C GLN A 221 -6.38 -11.18 1.01
N MET A 222 -6.20 -9.97 0.48
CA MET A 222 -5.07 -9.10 0.81
C MET A 222 -5.06 -8.68 2.29
N CYS A 223 -6.21 -8.32 2.87
CA CYS A 223 -6.30 -7.98 4.30
C CYS A 223 -5.89 -9.16 5.19
N THR A 224 -6.26 -10.39 4.80
CA THR A 224 -5.88 -11.62 5.55
C THR A 224 -4.37 -11.85 5.46
N VAL A 225 -3.81 -11.68 4.27
CA VAL A 225 -2.37 -11.75 3.99
C VAL A 225 -1.60 -10.75 4.86
N GLU A 226 -1.97 -9.46 4.81
CA GLU A 226 -1.33 -8.42 5.63
C GLU A 226 -1.42 -8.72 7.14
N THR A 227 -2.56 -9.21 7.60
CA THR A 227 -2.77 -9.53 9.02
C THR A 227 -1.88 -10.67 9.48
N LEU A 228 -1.77 -11.74 8.67
CA LEU A 228 -0.89 -12.87 8.95
C LEU A 228 0.58 -12.44 8.96
N GLN A 229 1.00 -11.66 7.97
CA GLN A 229 2.38 -11.16 7.87
C GLN A 229 2.75 -10.27 9.06
N ARG A 230 1.85 -9.34 9.46
CA ARG A 230 2.01 -8.53 10.68
C ARG A 230 2.02 -9.34 11.97
N ALA A 231 1.40 -10.52 11.98
CA ALA A 231 1.42 -11.41 13.14
C ALA A 231 2.76 -12.15 13.29
N ILE A 232 3.53 -12.30 12.21
CA ILE A 232 4.83 -12.99 12.23
C ILE A 232 5.97 -12.02 12.55
N LEU A 233 5.91 -10.79 12.05
CA LEU A 233 6.90 -9.76 12.33
C LEU A 233 6.76 -9.20 13.75
N PRO A 234 7.84 -8.68 14.36
CA PRO A 234 7.76 -8.00 15.64
C PRO A 234 6.75 -6.84 15.58
N GLN A 235 5.74 -6.85 16.45
CA GLN A 235 4.77 -5.74 16.50
C GLN A 235 5.37 -4.46 17.11
N GLN A 236 6.35 -4.63 17.98
CA GLN A 236 7.07 -3.55 18.64
C GLN A 236 8.54 -3.96 18.83
N LEU A 237 9.45 -3.02 18.59
CA LEU A 237 10.85 -3.18 18.93
C LEU A 237 11.04 -3.01 20.45
N PRO A 238 11.98 -3.75 21.07
CA PRO A 238 12.25 -3.58 22.49
C PRO A 238 12.85 -2.21 22.79
N VAL A 239 12.51 -1.66 23.96
CA VAL A 239 13.15 -0.45 24.48
C VAL A 239 14.40 -0.86 25.26
N VAL A 240 15.57 -0.46 24.78
CA VAL A 240 16.87 -0.82 25.38
C VAL A 240 17.60 0.45 25.78
N PRO A 241 17.96 0.64 27.07
CA PRO A 241 18.74 1.81 27.49
C PRO A 241 20.05 1.92 26.71
N GLY A 242 20.35 3.11 26.19
CA GLY A 242 21.57 3.35 25.40
C GLY A 242 21.49 2.89 23.94
N VAL A 243 20.33 2.41 23.46
CA VAL A 243 20.14 1.96 22.08
C VAL A 243 18.84 2.54 21.51
N GLN A 244 18.93 3.18 20.35
CA GLN A 244 17.78 3.52 19.51
C GLN A 244 17.62 2.47 18.43
N LEU A 245 16.42 1.89 18.33
CA LEU A 245 16.04 0.92 17.30
C LEU A 245 14.92 1.50 16.44
N THR A 246 15.01 1.28 15.13
CA THR A 246 13.90 1.54 14.21
C THR A 246 13.82 0.43 13.18
N ALA A 247 12.61 0.14 12.71
CA ALA A 247 12.40 -0.80 11.62
C ALA A 247 11.35 -0.26 10.66
N ARG A 248 11.49 -0.64 9.39
CA ARG A 248 10.52 -0.38 8.34
C ARG A 248 10.35 -1.64 7.51
N TYR A 249 9.10 -1.92 7.18
CA TYR A 249 8.73 -3.03 6.31
C TYR A 249 7.82 -2.50 5.22
N LEU A 250 8.23 -2.67 3.97
CA LEU A 250 7.46 -2.31 2.80
C LEU A 250 7.18 -3.60 2.03
N PRO A 251 5.92 -4.05 1.95
CA PRO A 251 5.61 -5.20 1.11
C PRO A 251 5.87 -4.86 -0.37
N ALA A 252 6.12 -5.91 -1.14
CA ALA A 252 6.17 -5.92 -2.59
C ALA A 252 4.85 -5.42 -3.18
N GLY A 253 4.83 -5.20 -4.49
CA GLY A 253 3.63 -4.78 -5.23
C GLY A 253 2.42 -5.68 -4.96
N ARG A 254 1.22 -5.15 -5.21
CA ARG A 254 -0.07 -5.77 -4.84
C ARG A 254 -0.26 -7.21 -5.35
N ASP A 255 0.46 -7.62 -6.38
CA ASP A 255 0.33 -8.95 -7.00
C ASP A 255 1.28 -10.02 -6.47
N VAL A 256 2.23 -9.67 -5.58
CA VAL A 256 3.30 -10.58 -5.13
C VAL A 256 2.87 -11.49 -3.98
N GLY A 257 1.77 -11.17 -3.27
CA GLY A 257 1.24 -12.00 -2.17
C GLY A 257 1.97 -11.74 -0.85
N LEU A 258 2.17 -12.79 -0.04
CA LEU A 258 2.94 -12.68 1.22
C LEU A 258 4.44 -12.71 0.92
N GLY A 259 5.21 -11.83 1.57
CA GLY A 259 6.67 -11.80 1.44
C GLY A 259 7.41 -12.87 2.23
N GLY A 260 8.69 -13.03 1.87
CA GLY A 260 9.69 -13.85 2.55
C GLY A 260 10.60 -13.06 3.51
N ASP A 261 10.61 -11.73 3.42
CA ASP A 261 11.43 -10.83 4.24
C ASP A 261 11.02 -10.83 5.72
N TRP A 262 12.01 -10.85 6.62
CA TRP A 262 11.80 -10.65 8.05
C TRP A 262 12.90 -9.84 8.73
N TYR A 263 12.55 -9.31 9.89
CA TYR A 263 13.49 -8.83 10.89
C TYR A 263 13.10 -9.27 12.29
N ASP A 264 14.07 -9.26 13.19
CA ASP A 264 13.84 -9.37 14.61
C ASP A 264 14.86 -8.56 15.44
N ALA A 265 14.41 -8.10 16.61
CA ALA A 265 15.23 -7.52 17.65
C ALA A 265 14.76 -8.05 19.02
N THR A 266 15.65 -8.74 19.73
CA THR A 266 15.33 -9.40 21.00
C THR A 266 16.39 -9.10 22.05
N VAL A 267 15.96 -8.61 23.22
CA VAL A 267 16.84 -8.47 24.38
C VAL A 267 17.06 -9.85 25.01
N LEU A 268 18.31 -10.25 25.12
CA LEU A 268 18.71 -11.53 25.70
C LEU A 268 18.80 -11.45 27.24
N PRO A 269 18.79 -12.59 27.95
CA PRO A 269 18.85 -12.61 29.41
C PRO A 269 20.07 -11.91 30.03
N ASP A 270 21.17 -11.78 29.27
CA ASP A 270 22.39 -11.10 29.69
C ASP A 270 22.41 -9.59 29.37
N GLY A 271 21.31 -9.06 28.81
CA GLY A 271 21.16 -7.66 28.42
C GLY A 271 21.73 -7.31 27.04
N THR A 272 22.32 -8.27 26.33
CA THR A 272 22.70 -8.08 24.93
C THR A 272 21.48 -8.08 24.03
N LEU A 273 21.61 -7.45 22.86
CA LEU A 273 20.54 -7.36 21.86
C LEU A 273 20.87 -8.29 20.69
N ALA A 274 20.03 -9.31 20.48
CA ALA A 274 20.06 -10.11 19.27
C ALA A 274 19.28 -9.41 18.16
N LEU A 275 19.83 -9.40 16.96
CA LEU A 275 19.29 -8.78 15.76
C LEU A 275 19.29 -9.81 14.64
N ALA A 276 18.23 -9.84 13.85
CA ALA A 276 18.15 -10.65 12.65
C ALA A 276 17.48 -9.88 11.53
N VAL A 277 17.98 -10.04 10.31
CA VAL A 277 17.31 -9.66 9.07
C VAL A 277 17.54 -10.78 8.08
N GLY A 278 16.53 -11.14 7.30
CA GLY A 278 16.69 -12.15 6.27
C GLY A 278 15.56 -12.14 5.26
N ASP A 279 15.76 -12.92 4.20
CA ASP A 279 14.79 -13.13 3.14
C ASP A 279 14.69 -14.63 2.79
N VAL A 280 13.47 -15.10 2.55
CA VAL A 280 13.18 -16.46 2.09
C VAL A 280 12.79 -16.42 0.63
N GLY A 281 13.55 -17.11 -0.21
CA GLY A 281 13.34 -17.09 -1.65
C GLY A 281 11.93 -17.52 -2.07
N GLY A 282 11.32 -16.72 -2.93
CA GLY A 282 9.96 -16.92 -3.43
C GLY A 282 8.92 -16.19 -2.59
N HIS A 283 7.65 -16.43 -2.86
CA HIS A 283 6.56 -15.67 -2.26
C HIS A 283 5.34 -16.56 -1.94
N GLY A 284 4.41 -16.03 -1.16
CA GLY A 284 3.19 -16.70 -0.74
C GLY A 284 3.34 -17.60 0.49
N LEU A 285 2.29 -18.34 0.81
CA LEU A 285 2.12 -19.04 2.10
C LEU A 285 3.29 -19.94 2.50
N ARG A 286 3.94 -20.61 1.53
CA ARG A 286 5.05 -21.52 1.82
C ARG A 286 6.31 -20.76 2.21
N ALA A 287 6.66 -19.70 1.49
CA ALA A 287 7.80 -18.84 1.83
C ALA A 287 7.59 -18.18 3.19
N THR A 288 6.38 -17.67 3.44
CA THR A 288 6.02 -17.04 4.72
C THR A 288 6.01 -18.00 5.92
N ALA A 289 5.61 -19.25 5.71
CA ALA A 289 5.70 -20.27 6.76
C ALA A 289 7.15 -20.57 7.14
N LEU A 290 8.04 -20.70 6.14
CA LEU A 290 9.48 -20.87 6.37
C LEU A 290 10.12 -19.63 6.99
N MET A 291 9.73 -18.44 6.55
CA MET A 291 10.14 -17.17 7.16
C MET A 291 9.79 -17.14 8.65
N ALA A 292 8.55 -17.52 9.00
CA ALA A 292 8.13 -17.62 10.40
C ALA A 292 8.98 -18.66 11.16
N GLU A 293 9.21 -19.83 10.58
CA GLU A 293 10.03 -20.88 11.20
C GLU A 293 11.47 -20.40 11.48
N LEU A 294 12.12 -19.78 10.48
CA LEU A 294 13.49 -19.26 10.60
C LEU A 294 13.57 -18.13 11.62
N SER A 295 12.64 -17.18 11.57
CA SER A 295 12.58 -16.04 12.52
C SER A 295 12.43 -16.52 13.96
N HIS A 296 11.47 -17.41 14.23
CA HIS A 296 11.25 -17.94 15.59
C HIS A 296 12.42 -18.83 16.05
N SER A 297 13.00 -19.62 15.16
CA SER A 297 14.17 -20.45 15.48
C SER A 297 15.38 -19.59 15.83
N ALA A 298 15.64 -18.53 15.05
CA ALA A 298 16.73 -17.60 15.31
C ALA A 298 16.58 -16.95 16.69
N ARG A 299 15.37 -16.46 17.01
CA ARG A 299 15.05 -15.90 18.32
C ARG A 299 15.27 -16.91 19.45
N ALA A 300 14.75 -18.13 19.30
CA ALA A 300 14.89 -19.17 20.30
C ALA A 300 16.35 -19.53 20.56
N TYR A 301 17.15 -19.71 19.51
CA TYR A 301 18.58 -20.00 19.64
C TYR A 301 19.35 -18.86 20.30
N ALA A 302 19.02 -17.61 19.98
CA ALA A 302 19.61 -16.45 20.64
C ALA A 302 19.28 -16.41 22.14
N LEU A 303 18.03 -16.67 22.51
CA LEU A 303 17.60 -16.76 23.92
C LEU A 303 18.30 -17.88 24.69
N HIS A 304 18.72 -18.94 24.00
CA HIS A 304 19.55 -20.02 24.56
C HIS A 304 21.05 -19.70 24.61
N GLY A 305 21.46 -18.48 24.24
CA GLY A 305 22.84 -18.00 24.35
C GLY A 305 23.77 -18.50 23.24
N LEU A 306 23.22 -18.96 22.10
CA LEU A 306 24.05 -19.32 20.96
C LEU A 306 24.66 -18.05 20.33
N SER A 307 25.88 -18.17 19.81
CA SER A 307 26.53 -17.11 19.05
C SER A 307 25.90 -16.93 17.66
N PRO A 308 26.05 -15.76 17.00
CA PRO A 308 25.57 -15.56 15.63
C PRO A 308 25.98 -16.67 14.66
N ALA A 309 27.25 -17.10 14.67
CA ALA A 309 27.74 -18.20 13.85
C ALA A 309 27.00 -19.53 14.11
N ALA A 310 26.76 -19.85 15.38
CA ALA A 310 26.07 -21.08 15.77
C ALA A 310 24.59 -21.04 15.36
N ILE A 311 23.91 -19.89 15.54
CA ILE A 311 22.54 -19.68 15.11
C ILE A 311 22.42 -19.89 13.60
N THR A 312 23.23 -19.19 12.79
CA THR A 312 23.20 -19.31 11.32
C THR A 312 23.47 -20.74 10.86
N THR A 313 24.40 -21.44 11.51
CA THR A 313 24.69 -22.85 11.22
C THR A 313 23.48 -23.76 11.49
N GLN A 314 22.79 -23.58 12.61
CA GLN A 314 21.60 -24.38 12.95
C GLN A 314 20.43 -24.08 12.00
N LEU A 315 20.21 -22.80 11.66
CA LEU A 315 19.16 -22.42 10.70
C LEU A 315 19.41 -23.07 9.33
N SER A 316 20.64 -23.05 8.83
CA SER A 316 20.98 -23.67 7.54
C SER A 316 20.80 -25.19 7.56
N ALA A 317 21.22 -25.85 8.64
CA ALA A 317 21.06 -27.29 8.81
C ALA A 317 19.58 -27.71 8.90
N ASN A 318 18.76 -26.95 9.63
CA ASN A 318 17.32 -27.21 9.74
C ASN A 318 16.63 -27.05 8.38
N LEU A 319 16.92 -25.97 7.66
CA LEU A 319 16.32 -25.72 6.36
C LEU A 319 16.70 -26.82 5.36
N ALA A 320 17.98 -27.21 5.30
CA ALA A 320 18.41 -28.31 4.45
C ALA A 320 17.80 -29.67 4.86
N GLY A 321 17.63 -29.91 6.17
CA GLY A 321 17.03 -31.14 6.71
C GLY A 321 15.52 -31.25 6.49
N SER A 322 14.83 -30.13 6.27
CA SER A 322 13.39 -30.10 6.01
C SER A 322 12.99 -30.68 4.63
N GLY A 323 13.96 -30.87 3.74
CA GLY A 323 13.71 -31.25 2.34
C GLY A 323 13.10 -30.13 1.50
N SER A 324 13.12 -28.88 1.99
CA SER A 324 12.69 -27.72 1.24
C SER A 324 13.67 -27.40 0.11
N GLU A 325 13.15 -27.13 -1.09
CA GLU A 325 13.94 -26.58 -2.20
C GLU A 325 14.10 -25.05 -2.09
N ILE A 326 13.41 -24.43 -1.13
CA ILE A 326 13.47 -22.99 -0.88
C ILE A 326 14.73 -22.68 -0.07
N LEU A 327 15.52 -21.74 -0.56
CA LEU A 327 16.69 -21.19 0.10
C LEU A 327 16.35 -19.88 0.80
N ALA A 328 17.18 -19.47 1.76
CA ALA A 328 17.02 -18.20 2.45
C ALA A 328 18.36 -17.50 2.65
N THR A 329 18.33 -16.18 2.71
CA THR A 329 19.46 -15.34 3.12
C THR A 329 19.22 -14.80 4.52
N ALA A 330 20.27 -14.60 5.31
CA ALA A 330 20.14 -13.94 6.61
C ALA A 330 21.44 -13.30 7.11
N VAL A 331 21.29 -12.21 7.86
CA VAL A 331 22.27 -11.72 8.81
C VAL A 331 21.74 -11.96 10.22
N ILE A 332 22.51 -12.68 11.03
CA ILE A 332 22.28 -12.82 12.46
C ILE A 332 23.36 -12.03 13.18
N ALA A 333 22.97 -11.22 14.18
CA ALA A 333 23.91 -10.39 14.92
C ALA A 333 23.56 -10.27 16.40
N GLN A 334 24.57 -9.92 17.20
CA GLN A 334 24.43 -9.59 18.62
C GLN A 334 25.18 -8.28 18.90
N LEU A 335 24.53 -7.39 19.65
CA LEU A 335 25.07 -6.12 20.11
C LEU A 335 25.03 -6.08 21.64
N ASP A 336 26.18 -5.88 22.26
CA ASP A 336 26.26 -5.51 23.67
C ASP A 336 26.14 -3.99 23.80
N PRO A 337 25.04 -3.45 24.38
CA PRO A 337 24.85 -2.01 24.52
C PRO A 337 25.90 -1.34 25.42
N ALA A 338 26.41 -2.05 26.43
CA ALA A 338 27.33 -1.48 27.41
C ALA A 338 28.74 -1.35 26.85
N THR A 339 29.18 -2.32 26.05
CA THR A 339 30.54 -2.30 25.48
C THR A 339 30.57 -1.78 24.05
N GLY A 340 29.44 -1.76 23.35
CA GLY A 340 29.35 -1.53 21.91
C GLY A 340 29.91 -2.67 21.07
N ARG A 341 30.15 -3.85 21.68
CA ARG A 341 30.62 -5.04 20.95
C ARG A 341 29.51 -5.54 20.05
N PHE A 342 29.77 -5.53 18.75
CA PHE A 342 28.89 -6.06 17.74
C PHE A 342 29.53 -7.28 17.09
N SER A 343 28.80 -8.39 17.02
CA SER A 343 29.20 -9.60 16.29
C SER A 343 28.10 -10.02 15.32
N TRP A 344 28.48 -10.53 14.15
CA TRP A 344 27.52 -10.93 13.13
C TRP A 344 28.02 -12.12 12.32
N SER A 345 27.07 -12.86 11.76
CA SER A 345 27.25 -13.94 10.81
C SER A 345 26.31 -13.73 9.63
N CYS A 346 26.81 -13.94 8.40
CA CYS A 346 26.07 -13.68 7.18
C CYS A 346 25.95 -14.95 6.33
N ALA A 347 24.74 -15.26 5.87
CA ALA A 347 24.43 -16.35 4.96
C ALA A 347 23.84 -15.80 3.66
N GLY A 348 24.69 -15.58 2.66
CA GLY A 348 24.27 -15.10 1.33
C GLY A 348 23.54 -13.75 1.27
N HIS A 349 23.46 -13.01 2.37
CA HIS A 349 22.65 -11.80 2.51
C HIS A 349 23.48 -10.53 2.23
N PRO A 350 22.88 -9.40 1.82
CA PRO A 350 23.61 -8.14 1.69
C PRO A 350 24.35 -7.73 2.97
N PRO A 351 25.56 -7.15 2.88
CA PRO A 351 26.35 -6.80 4.04
C PRO A 351 25.73 -5.63 4.82
N PRO A 352 25.72 -5.67 6.17
CA PRO A 352 25.27 -4.55 6.98
C PRO A 352 26.06 -3.27 6.69
N LEU A 353 25.40 -2.13 6.69
CA LEU A 353 26.02 -0.82 6.50
C LEU A 353 26.26 -0.15 7.85
N HIS A 354 27.52 0.11 8.20
CA HIS A 354 27.87 0.92 9.36
C HIS A 354 27.90 2.39 8.96
N LEU A 355 27.03 3.22 9.56
CA LEU A 355 26.84 4.62 9.20
C LEU A 355 28.02 5.51 9.62
N ALA A 356 28.82 5.07 10.60
CA ALA A 356 29.98 5.78 11.12
C ALA A 356 31.29 4.98 10.99
N GLY A 357 31.57 4.45 9.79
CA GLY A 357 32.84 3.81 9.47
C GLY A 357 34.05 4.74 9.61
N GLU A 358 35.25 4.25 9.26
CA GLU A 358 36.51 5.01 9.33
C GLU A 358 36.38 6.39 8.64
N GLY A 359 36.79 7.45 9.34
CA GLY A 359 36.66 8.82 8.86
C GLY A 359 35.22 9.37 8.89
N GLY A 360 34.29 8.70 9.57
CA GLY A 360 32.90 9.11 9.74
C GLY A 360 31.99 8.79 8.55
N ARG A 361 32.48 8.04 7.55
CA ARG A 361 31.73 7.71 6.33
C ARG A 361 31.03 6.35 6.45
N PRO A 362 29.86 6.16 5.79
CA PRO A 362 29.23 4.86 5.71
C PRO A 362 30.16 3.82 5.08
N ARG A 363 30.23 2.64 5.69
CA ARG A 363 31.06 1.52 5.22
C ARG A 363 30.34 0.20 5.45
N TYR A 364 30.30 -0.63 4.42
CA TYR A 364 29.83 -2.00 4.54
C TYR A 364 30.75 -2.82 5.44
N LEU A 365 30.15 -3.58 6.35
CA LEU A 365 30.91 -4.47 7.22
C LEU A 365 31.55 -5.57 6.37
N PRO A 366 32.85 -5.88 6.59
CA PRO A 366 33.57 -6.85 5.79
C PRO A 366 32.91 -8.23 5.88
N GLU A 367 32.82 -8.90 4.75
CA GLU A 367 32.05 -10.12 4.59
C GLU A 367 32.64 -11.30 5.38
N VAL A 368 31.84 -11.88 6.28
CA VAL A 368 31.99 -13.28 6.72
C VAL A 368 30.83 -14.05 6.10
N HIS A 369 30.90 -14.23 4.78
CA HIS A 369 29.83 -14.86 4.01
C HIS A 369 30.02 -16.37 3.99
N GLY A 370 29.01 -17.08 4.48
CA GLY A 370 28.75 -18.45 4.07
C GLY A 370 27.73 -18.49 2.92
N PRO A 371 27.46 -19.68 2.36
CA PRO A 371 26.41 -19.87 1.36
C PRO A 371 25.03 -19.47 1.91
N MET A 372 24.03 -19.35 1.04
CA MET A 372 22.64 -19.19 1.48
C MET A 372 22.24 -20.35 2.42
N LEU A 373 21.31 -20.08 3.33
CA LEU A 373 20.75 -21.10 4.21
C LEU A 373 20.10 -22.21 3.36
N GLY A 374 20.30 -23.46 3.76
CA GLY A 374 19.70 -24.62 3.10
C GLY A 374 20.52 -25.19 1.94
N VAL A 375 21.56 -24.48 1.44
CA VAL A 375 22.39 -24.98 0.32
C VAL A 375 23.29 -26.13 0.74
N LEU A 376 23.98 -26.00 1.88
CA LEU A 376 24.94 -26.99 2.39
C LEU A 376 24.62 -27.30 3.85
N SER A 377 24.08 -28.49 4.12
CA SER A 377 23.65 -28.92 5.45
C SER A 377 24.79 -29.12 6.46
N ASP A 378 26.01 -29.34 5.97
CA ASP A 378 27.23 -29.58 6.76
C ASP A 378 28.11 -28.33 6.91
N HIS A 379 27.75 -27.21 6.29
CA HIS A 379 28.53 -25.98 6.36
C HIS A 379 28.46 -25.35 7.75
N ARG A 380 29.62 -24.95 8.28
CA ARG A 380 29.77 -24.23 9.55
C ARG A 380 30.03 -22.76 9.27
N TYR A 381 29.09 -21.90 9.63
CA TYR A 381 29.21 -20.46 9.41
C TYR A 381 30.19 -19.84 10.41
N GLY A 382 30.98 -18.88 9.92
CA GLY A 382 31.81 -18.02 10.76
C GLY A 382 31.05 -16.81 11.28
N GLN A 383 31.70 -16.03 12.14
CA GLN A 383 31.24 -14.70 12.54
C GLN A 383 32.42 -13.73 12.61
N SER A 384 32.14 -12.45 12.38
CA SER A 384 33.06 -11.35 12.66
C SER A 384 32.56 -10.53 13.83
N GLY A 385 33.42 -9.66 14.35
CA GLY A 385 33.03 -8.70 15.36
C GLY A 385 33.86 -7.43 15.30
N LEU A 386 33.26 -6.34 15.76
CA LEU A 386 33.89 -5.04 15.92
C LEU A 386 33.30 -4.31 17.13
N ARG A 387 33.83 -3.13 17.43
CA ARG A 387 33.23 -2.22 18.40
C ARG A 387 32.59 -1.06 17.65
N LEU A 388 31.29 -0.87 17.83
CA LEU A 388 30.58 0.27 17.26
C LEU A 388 30.96 1.55 18.01
N ALA A 389 31.22 2.61 17.26
CA ALA A 389 31.53 3.93 17.77
C ALA A 389 30.79 4.97 16.92
N GLY A 390 29.81 5.67 17.50
CA GLY A 390 29.02 6.68 16.79
C GLY A 390 27.74 6.13 16.14
N PRO A 391 27.12 6.88 15.20
CA PRO A 391 25.80 6.54 14.67
C PRO A 391 25.76 5.22 13.91
N GLY A 392 24.53 4.71 13.84
CA GLY A 392 24.20 3.29 13.87
C GLY A 392 24.62 2.37 12.73
N LEU A 393 24.13 1.14 12.84
CA LEU A 393 24.12 0.11 11.81
C LEU A 393 22.78 0.13 11.07
N LEU A 394 22.82 -0.25 9.80
CA LEU A 394 21.66 -0.55 8.97
C LEU A 394 21.77 -2.00 8.49
N LEU A 395 20.79 -2.82 8.87
CA LEU A 395 20.56 -4.15 8.30
C LEU A 395 19.36 -4.03 7.37
N TYR A 396 19.40 -4.71 6.23
CA TYR A 396 18.38 -4.56 5.20
C TYR A 396 18.34 -5.78 4.30
N THR A 397 17.17 -6.09 3.74
CA THR A 397 16.98 -7.14 2.74
C THR A 397 17.41 -6.67 1.35
N ASP A 398 17.66 -7.62 0.46
CA ASP A 398 18.08 -7.34 -0.92
C ASP A 398 17.03 -6.54 -1.69
N GLY A 399 15.73 -6.66 -1.41
CA GLY A 399 14.70 -5.82 -2.02
C GLY A 399 14.95 -4.30 -1.88
N LEU A 400 15.74 -3.85 -0.89
CA LEU A 400 16.17 -2.46 -0.82
C LEU A 400 17.09 -2.08 -1.99
N VAL A 401 17.98 -2.98 -2.41
CA VAL A 401 19.09 -2.71 -3.34
C VAL A 401 18.98 -3.46 -4.66
N GLU A 402 18.17 -4.49 -4.77
CA GLU A 402 17.98 -5.28 -5.98
C GLU A 402 17.01 -4.61 -6.94
N ARG A 403 17.38 -4.58 -8.23
CA ARG A 403 16.53 -4.15 -9.35
C ARG A 403 16.99 -4.86 -10.62
N ARG A 404 16.05 -5.21 -11.50
CA ARG A 404 16.37 -5.91 -12.77
C ARG A 404 17.26 -5.12 -13.72
N ASP A 405 17.17 -3.79 -13.67
CA ASP A 405 17.80 -2.87 -14.63
C ASP A 405 19.12 -2.26 -14.14
N VAL A 406 19.50 -2.48 -12.88
CA VAL A 406 20.70 -1.88 -12.27
C VAL A 406 21.48 -2.94 -11.51
N SER A 407 22.81 -2.93 -11.62
CA SER A 407 23.63 -3.87 -10.88
C SER A 407 23.56 -3.65 -9.37
N ILE A 408 23.67 -4.74 -8.61
CA ILE A 408 23.67 -4.71 -7.14
C ILE A 408 24.78 -3.80 -6.59
N SER A 409 25.98 -3.82 -7.19
CA SER A 409 27.11 -2.97 -6.77
C SER A 409 26.79 -1.48 -6.87
N GLN A 410 26.17 -1.05 -7.97
CA GLN A 410 25.77 0.36 -8.16
C GLN A 410 24.71 0.77 -7.14
N ARG A 411 23.79 -0.13 -6.79
CA ARG A 411 22.72 0.13 -5.82
C ARG A 411 23.26 0.18 -4.40
N LEU A 412 24.23 -0.66 -4.04
CA LEU A 412 24.97 -0.58 -2.78
C LEU A 412 25.77 0.72 -2.69
N GLU A 413 26.43 1.16 -3.76
CA GLU A 413 27.10 2.47 -3.78
C GLU A 413 26.11 3.62 -3.58
N ALA A 414 24.95 3.57 -4.25
CA ALA A 414 23.89 4.56 -4.10
C ALA A 414 23.33 4.61 -2.67
N LEU A 415 23.10 3.44 -2.03
CA LEU A 415 22.65 3.35 -0.65
C LEU A 415 23.67 3.98 0.32
N ALA A 416 24.96 3.66 0.17
CA ALA A 416 26.01 4.22 1.01
C ALA A 416 26.15 5.74 0.83
N ALA A 417 26.05 6.23 -0.42
CA ALA A 417 26.07 7.66 -0.72
C ALA A 417 24.85 8.39 -0.16
N SER A 418 23.65 7.81 -0.29
CA SER A 418 22.42 8.33 0.30
C SER A 418 22.53 8.44 1.82
N ALA A 419 22.98 7.38 2.48
CA ALA A 419 23.21 7.36 3.93
C ALA A 419 24.20 8.45 4.38
N ALA A 420 25.27 8.69 3.60
CA ALA A 420 26.25 9.73 3.91
C ALA A 420 25.64 11.15 3.84
N ARG A 421 24.82 11.41 2.83
CA ARG A 421 24.13 12.70 2.64
C ARG A 421 23.10 12.94 3.72
N VAL A 422 22.23 11.96 3.99
CA VAL A 422 21.13 12.07 4.97
C VAL A 422 21.67 12.22 6.40
N ALA A 423 22.79 11.58 6.73
CA ALA A 423 23.47 11.76 8.00
C ALA A 423 24.18 13.13 8.15
N GLY A 424 24.10 14.02 7.15
CA GLY A 424 24.72 15.35 7.19
C GLY A 424 26.26 15.33 7.08
N ARG A 425 26.84 14.25 6.55
CA ARG A 425 28.30 14.01 6.57
C ARG A 425 29.01 14.30 5.25
N ASP A 426 28.31 14.92 4.32
CA ASP A 426 28.84 15.28 3.01
C ASP A 426 29.23 16.77 2.97
N SER A 427 30.38 17.10 3.56
CA SER A 427 30.98 18.44 3.45
C SER A 427 31.98 18.57 2.29
N SER A 428 31.81 17.81 1.20
CA SER A 428 32.64 17.96 0.00
C SER A 428 31.85 17.79 -1.31
N GLY A 429 30.95 18.73 -1.58
CA GLY A 429 30.25 18.88 -2.86
C GLY A 429 30.55 20.20 -3.57
N ARG A 430 31.77 20.76 -3.46
CA ARG A 430 32.19 21.90 -4.32
C ARG A 430 32.80 21.34 -5.60
N VAL A 431 32.00 21.35 -6.67
CA VAL A 431 32.43 21.11 -8.06
C VAL A 431 33.62 22.03 -8.39
N PRO A 432 34.74 21.53 -8.97
CA PRO A 432 35.80 22.41 -9.43
C PRO A 432 35.38 23.02 -10.78
N SER A 433 34.67 24.15 -10.75
CA SER A 433 34.57 24.99 -11.94
C SER A 433 35.88 25.76 -12.11
N GLY A 434 36.64 25.43 -13.15
CA GLY A 434 37.88 26.12 -13.47
C GLY A 434 37.69 27.62 -13.70
N ARG A 435 38.29 28.43 -12.85
CA ARG A 435 38.76 29.79 -13.18
C ARG A 435 39.73 30.28 -12.11
N LYS A 436 41.00 30.52 -12.49
CA LYS A 436 41.90 31.40 -11.72
C LYS A 436 41.26 32.79 -11.64
N PRO A 437 41.35 33.49 -10.51
CA PRO A 437 42.37 34.52 -10.42
C PRO A 437 43.07 34.63 -9.06
N SER A 438 44.18 35.35 -9.12
CA SER A 438 45.12 35.75 -8.07
C SER A 438 44.51 36.40 -6.81
N GLY A 439 45.17 36.23 -5.68
CA GLY A 439 45.32 37.30 -4.68
C GLY A 439 44.95 36.95 -3.23
N ARG A 440 45.99 36.88 -2.39
CA ARG A 440 46.05 37.19 -0.94
C ARG A 440 45.19 36.36 0.03
N VAL A 441 45.90 35.64 0.90
CA VAL A 441 45.42 34.98 2.12
C VAL A 441 44.90 36.01 3.14
N PRO A 442 43.76 35.73 3.79
CA PRO A 442 43.61 35.99 5.21
C PRO A 442 43.34 34.68 5.97
N SER A 443 44.00 34.56 7.11
CA SER A 443 43.87 33.49 8.11
C SER A 443 42.44 33.35 8.63
N GLU A 444 41.86 32.15 8.52
CA GLU A 444 40.63 31.76 9.24
C GLU A 444 40.96 31.22 10.64
N PRO A 445 40.07 31.44 11.63
CA PRO A 445 40.27 31.02 13.01
C PRO A 445 40.09 29.50 13.13
N ALA A 446 40.85 28.89 14.04
CA ALA A 446 40.69 27.49 14.41
C ALA A 446 39.30 27.29 15.05
N LEU A 447 38.38 26.70 14.30
CA LEU A 447 37.14 26.14 14.84
C LEU A 447 37.48 24.81 15.53
N ASP A 448 37.10 24.72 16.80
CA ASP A 448 37.42 23.62 17.70
C ASP A 448 36.80 22.31 17.21
N ARG A 449 37.59 21.23 17.19
CA ARG A 449 37.16 19.89 16.75
C ARG A 449 36.03 19.33 17.63
N ALA A 450 35.83 19.90 18.83
CA ALA A 450 34.74 19.55 19.73
C ALA A 450 33.36 20.00 19.20
N ASP A 451 33.27 21.12 18.47
CA ASP A 451 31.98 21.68 18.03
C ASP A 451 31.41 20.96 16.80
N ILE A 452 32.27 20.37 15.95
CA ILE A 452 31.84 19.55 14.79
C ILE A 452 31.33 18.17 15.26
N ALA A 453 31.83 17.66 16.38
CA ALA A 453 31.35 16.41 16.97
C ALA A 453 29.97 16.56 17.63
N ALA A 454 29.68 17.74 18.20
CA ALA A 454 28.41 18.02 18.88
C ALA A 454 27.25 18.33 17.91
N ALA A 455 27.52 18.87 16.72
CA ALA A 455 26.49 19.16 15.71
C ALA A 455 26.04 17.93 14.89
N ALA A 456 26.74 16.79 15.01
CA ALA A 456 26.47 15.55 14.25
C ALA A 456 25.59 14.53 15.00
N ALA A 457 24.97 14.92 16.12
CA ALA A 457 24.30 14.03 17.07
C ALA A 457 22.76 14.00 16.99
N SER A 458 22.11 14.47 15.91
CA SER A 458 20.64 14.39 15.85
C SER A 458 20.02 14.23 14.46
N THR A 459 20.64 13.46 13.55
CA THR A 459 19.79 12.84 12.53
C THR A 459 19.04 11.71 13.22
N ASP A 460 17.76 11.95 13.48
CA ASP A 460 16.82 10.97 14.01
C ASP A 460 16.86 9.70 13.13
N LEU A 461 17.15 8.55 13.74
CA LEU A 461 17.33 7.28 13.04
C LEU A 461 16.08 6.91 12.22
N ASP A 462 14.89 7.32 12.69
CA ASP A 462 13.64 7.18 11.95
C ASP A 462 13.64 7.97 10.64
N GLN A 463 14.02 9.25 10.69
CA GLN A 463 14.12 10.11 9.50
C GLN A 463 15.14 9.59 8.50
N LEU A 464 16.25 9.00 9.00
CA LEU A 464 17.24 8.37 8.15
C LEU A 464 16.65 7.19 7.40
N CYS A 465 15.98 6.26 8.09
CA CYS A 465 15.36 5.10 7.45
C CYS A 465 14.27 5.52 6.45
N ASP A 466 13.43 6.49 6.80
CA ASP A 466 12.37 6.99 5.89
C ASP A 466 12.95 7.64 4.63
N ALA A 467 14.01 8.43 4.76
CA ALA A 467 14.71 9.03 3.62
C ALA A 467 15.38 7.99 2.73
N LEU A 468 16.06 6.99 3.32
CA LEU A 468 16.69 5.90 2.57
C LEU A 468 15.66 5.10 1.77
N LEU A 469 14.50 4.80 2.37
CA LEU A 469 13.43 4.11 1.66
C LEU A 469 12.87 4.94 0.50
N ALA A 470 12.62 6.23 0.73
CA ALA A 470 12.13 7.12 -0.31
C ALA A 470 13.11 7.26 -1.49
N GLU A 471 14.41 7.39 -1.22
CA GLU A 471 15.43 7.57 -2.25
C GLU A 471 15.82 6.27 -2.97
N ILE A 472 15.92 5.15 -2.25
CA ILE A 472 16.48 3.91 -2.80
C ILE A 472 15.39 2.95 -3.27
N ALA A 473 14.31 2.75 -2.50
CA ALA A 473 13.21 1.90 -2.92
C ALA A 473 12.31 2.61 -3.95
N GLY A 474 12.07 3.91 -3.78
CA GLY A 474 11.29 4.74 -4.72
C GLY A 474 9.79 4.39 -4.80
N PRO A 475 9.00 5.16 -5.56
CA PRO A 475 7.53 5.01 -5.64
C PRO A 475 7.03 3.98 -6.68
N GLY A 476 7.93 3.27 -7.36
CA GLY A 476 7.55 2.28 -8.39
C GLY A 476 6.96 0.99 -7.81
N GLU A 477 6.36 0.16 -8.66
CA GLU A 477 6.00 -1.22 -8.29
C GLU A 477 7.27 -1.95 -7.84
N ARG A 478 7.25 -2.44 -6.60
CA ARG A 478 8.34 -3.22 -6.02
C ARG A 478 8.15 -4.68 -6.39
N GLU A 479 9.23 -5.31 -6.83
CA GLU A 479 9.22 -6.73 -7.14
C GLU A 479 9.35 -7.59 -5.89
N ASP A 480 9.96 -7.05 -4.84
CA ASP A 480 10.18 -7.74 -3.58
C ASP A 480 9.84 -6.87 -2.36
N ASP A 481 9.68 -7.53 -1.23
CA ASP A 481 9.52 -6.90 0.06
C ASP A 481 10.82 -6.16 0.43
N VAL A 482 10.70 -5.16 1.28
CA VAL A 482 11.85 -4.40 1.77
C VAL A 482 11.75 -4.31 3.27
N CYS A 483 12.75 -4.86 3.94
CA CYS A 483 12.95 -4.70 5.35
C CYS A 483 14.20 -3.84 5.61
N VAL A 484 14.09 -2.90 6.53
CA VAL A 484 15.20 -2.10 7.04
C VAL A 484 15.14 -2.08 8.56
N LEU A 485 16.24 -2.44 9.22
CA LEU A 485 16.43 -2.40 10.66
C LEU A 485 17.64 -1.51 11.00
N GLY A 486 17.37 -0.34 11.58
CA GLY A 486 18.36 0.62 12.02
C GLY A 486 18.65 0.48 13.52
N VAL A 487 19.93 0.57 13.91
CA VAL A 487 20.38 0.44 15.30
C VAL A 487 21.47 1.45 15.65
N THR A 488 21.23 2.36 16.60
CA THR A 488 22.22 3.36 17.04
C THR A 488 22.49 3.25 18.54
N LEU A 489 23.75 3.34 18.96
CA LEU A 489 24.13 3.53 20.36
C LEU A 489 24.06 5.02 20.72
N THR A 490 23.37 5.36 21.81
CA THR A 490 23.09 6.73 22.25
C THR A 490 23.92 7.16 23.46
#